data_AF-A0A957H6U0-F1
#
_entry.id   AF-A0A957H6U0-F1
#
_cell.length_a   1.000
_cell.length_b   1.000
_cell.length_c   1.000
_cell.angle_alpha   90.00
_cell.angle_beta   90.00
_cell.angle_gamma   90.00
#
_symmetry.space_group_name_H-M   'P 1'
#
loop_
_entity.id
_entity.type
_entity.pdbx_description
1 polymer ?
#
loop_
_entity_poly.entity_id
_entity_poly.type
_entity_poly.pdbx_seq_one_letter_code
_entity_poly.pdbx_strand_id
1 'polypeptide(L)'
;MKSSWRDLLRIRAGEENLFAVLAYILFANFMALEMSSVVATSGFLSEAGIELLPLIWIVDMAILLFVGTLQSLIIDRIERLRLMRYVVYVLATVHFGLLLLFSFGAANSATYALLYILADQQLFFVPVVFWVLANDKMSVA
;
A
#
# COMPACT_ATOMS: atom_id res chain seq x y z
N MET A 1 29.91 -24.60 -9.86
CA MET A 1 29.72 -23.15 -10.08
C MET A 1 28.79 -22.65 -8.99
N LYS A 2 29.29 -22.04 -7.91
CA LYS A 2 28.44 -21.50 -6.83
C LYS A 2 27.97 -20.12 -7.30
N SER A 3 26.83 -20.04 -7.99
CA SER A 3 26.19 -18.75 -8.21
C SER A 3 25.80 -18.20 -6.84
N SER A 4 26.39 -17.07 -6.46
CA SER A 4 25.97 -16.39 -5.24
C SER A 4 24.57 -15.82 -5.49
N TRP A 5 23.73 -15.73 -4.46
CA TRP A 5 22.38 -15.12 -4.57
C TRP A 5 22.43 -13.70 -5.18
N ARG A 6 23.57 -13.02 -5.05
CA ARG A 6 23.87 -11.73 -5.66
C ARG A 6 23.85 -11.77 -7.20
N ASP A 7 24.36 -12.84 -7.80
CA ASP A 7 24.43 -13.01 -9.26
C ASP A 7 23.04 -13.28 -9.85
N LEU A 8 22.16 -13.94 -9.09
CA LEU A 8 20.76 -14.16 -9.46
C LEU A 8 19.95 -12.87 -9.40
N LEU A 9 20.18 -12.03 -8.39
CA LEU A 9 19.44 -10.80 -8.14
C LEU A 9 20.03 -9.56 -8.83
N ARG A 10 21.19 -9.69 -9.51
CA ARG A 10 21.91 -8.61 -10.18
C ARG A 10 22.15 -7.38 -9.29
N ILE A 11 22.38 -7.59 -8.00
CA ILE A 11 22.65 -6.51 -7.03
C ILE A 11 24.12 -6.08 -7.19
N ARG A 12 24.38 -4.80 -7.41
CA ARG A 12 25.76 -4.31 -7.51
C ARG A 12 26.42 -4.20 -6.13
N ALA A 13 27.74 -4.27 -6.10
CA ALA A 13 28.50 -4.12 -4.86
C ALA A 13 28.23 -2.73 -4.23
N GLY A 14 27.75 -2.72 -2.99
CA GLY A 14 27.39 -1.49 -2.26
C GLY A 14 25.88 -1.16 -2.23
N GLU A 15 25.05 -1.82 -3.05
CA GLU A 15 23.60 -1.60 -3.09
C GLU A 15 22.82 -2.49 -2.11
N GLU A 16 23.49 -3.38 -1.39
CA GLU A 16 22.86 -4.42 -0.57
C GLU A 16 21.92 -3.85 0.49
N ASN A 17 22.32 -2.77 1.17
CA ASN A 17 21.50 -2.11 2.18
C ASN A 17 20.28 -1.43 1.56
N LEU A 18 20.46 -0.76 0.41
CA LEU A 18 19.37 -0.09 -0.29
C LEU A 18 18.35 -1.11 -0.79
N PHE A 19 18.82 -2.19 -1.41
CA PHE A 19 17.98 -3.31 -1.84
C PHE A 19 17.21 -3.90 -0.66
N ALA A 20 17.88 -4.19 0.47
CA ALA A 20 17.23 -4.76 1.65
C ALA A 20 16.12 -3.85 2.21
N VAL A 21 16.36 -2.53 2.27
CA VAL A 21 15.36 -1.55 2.73
C VAL A 21 14.18 -1.47 1.76
N LEU A 22 14.42 -1.38 0.46
CA LEU A 22 13.35 -1.34 -0.54
C LEU A 22 12.53 -2.64 -0.55
N ALA A 23 13.19 -3.79 -0.47
CA ALA A 23 12.54 -5.09 -0.37
C ALA A 23 11.68 -5.17 0.90
N TYR A 24 12.18 -4.70 2.04
CA TYR A 24 11.41 -4.68 3.28
C TYR A 24 10.20 -3.75 3.21
N ILE A 25 10.34 -2.55 2.65
CA ILE A 25 9.21 -1.61 2.47
C ILE A 25 8.13 -2.26 1.61
N LEU A 26 8.51 -2.88 0.50
CA LEU A 26 7.57 -3.54 -0.40
C LEU A 26 6.90 -4.73 0.30
N PHE A 27 7.68 -5.57 0.97
CA PHE A 27 7.19 -6.73 1.71
C PHE A 27 6.20 -6.34 2.82
N ALA A 28 6.57 -5.38 3.67
CA ALA A 28 5.72 -4.91 4.76
C ALA A 28 4.41 -4.30 4.21
N ASN A 29 4.49 -3.55 3.12
CA ASN A 29 3.32 -3.01 2.45
C ASN A 29 2.39 -4.11 1.92
N PHE A 30 2.91 -5.08 1.17
CA PHE A 30 2.08 -6.16 0.65
C PHE A 30 1.53 -7.06 1.74
N MET A 31 2.27 -7.30 2.82
CA MET A 31 1.76 -8.03 3.97
C MET A 31 0.56 -7.30 4.61
N ALA A 32 0.71 -6.00 4.88
CA ALA A 32 -0.38 -5.19 5.43
C ALA A 32 -1.60 -5.14 4.49
N LEU A 33 -1.34 -5.02 3.19
CA LEU A 33 -2.38 -5.05 2.15
C LEU A 33 -3.19 -6.34 2.18
N GLU A 34 -2.52 -7.49 2.06
CA GLU A 34 -3.17 -8.79 1.95
C GLU A 34 -3.95 -9.13 3.23
N MET A 35 -3.36 -8.85 4.41
CA MET A 35 -4.07 -9.01 5.68
C MET A 35 -5.31 -8.12 5.74
N SER A 36 -5.20 -6.86 5.34
CA SER A 36 -6.31 -5.91 5.36
C SER A 36 -7.41 -6.30 4.38
N SER A 37 -7.06 -6.72 3.16
CA SER A 37 -8.03 -7.14 2.14
C SER A 37 -8.85 -8.36 2.58
N VAL A 38 -8.19 -9.37 3.16
CA VAL A 38 -8.86 -10.56 3.69
C VAL A 38 -9.79 -10.21 4.84
N VAL A 39 -9.32 -9.43 5.83
CA VAL A 39 -10.13 -9.02 6.99
C VAL A 39 -11.30 -8.13 6.57
N ALA A 40 -11.06 -7.17 5.68
CA ALA A 40 -12.08 -6.25 5.19
C ALA A 40 -13.19 -6.99 4.44
N THR A 41 -12.83 -7.85 3.49
CA THR A 41 -13.81 -8.56 2.66
C THR A 41 -14.63 -9.54 3.50
N SER A 42 -13.97 -10.37 4.32
CA SER A 42 -14.68 -11.36 5.16
C SER A 42 -15.55 -10.72 6.24
N GLY A 43 -15.04 -9.68 6.91
CA GLY A 43 -15.78 -8.94 7.91
C GLY A 43 -16.95 -8.15 7.33
N PHE A 44 -16.76 -7.48 6.19
CA PHE A 44 -17.83 -6.78 5.51
C PHE A 44 -18.96 -7.72 5.09
N LEU A 45 -18.64 -8.86 4.48
CA LEU A 45 -19.65 -9.84 4.06
C LEU A 45 -20.44 -10.41 5.24
N SER A 46 -19.80 -10.53 6.41
CA SER A 46 -20.44 -11.02 7.62
C SER A 46 -21.39 -10.00 8.26
N GLU A 47 -21.05 -8.70 8.22
CA GLU A 47 -21.84 -7.63 8.82
C GLU A 47 -22.92 -7.04 7.89
N ALA A 48 -22.59 -6.85 6.61
CA ALA A 48 -23.42 -6.11 5.65
C ALA A 48 -24.09 -7.01 4.61
N GLY A 49 -23.59 -8.24 4.42
CA GLY A 49 -23.99 -9.13 3.35
C GLY A 49 -23.43 -8.75 1.98
N ILE A 50 -23.68 -9.63 1.00
CA ILE A 50 -23.14 -9.51 -0.36
C ILE A 50 -23.84 -8.41 -1.19
N GLU A 51 -25.08 -8.05 -0.84
CA GLU A 51 -25.91 -7.13 -1.63
C GLU A 51 -25.32 -5.71 -1.71
N LEU A 52 -24.57 -5.29 -0.68
CA LEU A 52 -23.95 -3.97 -0.60
C LEU A 52 -22.53 -3.94 -1.19
N LEU A 53 -21.95 -5.08 -1.55
CA LEU A 53 -20.60 -5.16 -2.10
C LEU A 53 -20.44 -4.37 -3.42
N PRO A 54 -21.39 -4.42 -4.38
CA PRO A 54 -21.27 -3.62 -5.60
C PRO A 54 -21.25 -2.11 -5.33
N LEU A 55 -21.97 -1.64 -4.30
CA LEU A 55 -21.97 -0.23 -3.93
C LEU A 55 -20.61 0.20 -3.39
N ILE A 56 -19.95 -0.64 -2.59
CA ILE A 56 -18.58 -0.38 -2.13
C ILE A 56 -17.63 -0.27 -3.30
N TRP A 57 -17.70 -1.18 -4.27
CA TRP A 57 -16.82 -1.12 -5.43
C TRP A 57 -17.02 0.13 -6.27
N ILE A 58 -18.27 0.60 -6.43
CA ILE A 58 -18.53 1.87 -7.13
C ILE A 58 -17.88 3.03 -6.37
N VAL A 59 -18.05 3.09 -5.05
CA VAL A 59 -17.46 4.13 -4.21
C VAL A 59 -15.94 4.07 -4.23
N ASP A 60 -15.37 2.88 -4.12
CA ASP A 60 -13.91 2.67 -4.16
C ASP A 60 -13.33 3.10 -5.51
N MET A 61 -13.94 2.70 -6.63
CA MET A 61 -13.49 3.11 -7.96
C MET A 61 -13.57 4.64 -8.14
N ALA A 62 -14.60 5.30 -7.59
CA ALA A 62 -14.71 6.75 -7.63
C ALA A 62 -13.60 7.42 -6.79
N ILE A 63 -13.30 6.89 -5.61
CA ILE A 63 -12.21 7.36 -4.75
C ILE A 63 -10.87 7.13 -5.45
N LEU A 64 -10.65 5.97 -6.05
CA LEU A 64 -9.43 5.62 -6.77
C LEU A 64 -9.16 6.60 -7.93
N LEU A 65 -10.18 6.92 -8.72
CA LEU A 65 -10.06 7.92 -9.80
C LEU A 65 -9.70 9.30 -9.24
N PHE A 66 -10.35 9.71 -8.15
CA PHE A 66 -10.08 10.99 -7.51
C PHE A 66 -8.65 11.06 -6.95
N VAL A 67 -8.25 10.06 -6.17
CA VAL A 67 -6.91 9.96 -5.57
C VAL A 67 -5.84 9.84 -6.65
N GLY A 68 -6.07 9.04 -7.70
CA GLY A 68 -5.16 8.94 -8.84
C GLY A 68 -4.97 10.26 -9.58
N THR A 69 -6.03 11.05 -9.72
CA THR A 69 -5.95 12.42 -10.26
C THR A 69 -5.08 13.31 -9.36
N LEU A 70 -5.32 13.31 -8.04
CA LEU A 70 -4.48 14.06 -7.10
C LEU A 70 -3.02 13.59 -7.10
N GLN A 71 -2.79 12.28 -7.22
CA GLN A 71 -1.46 11.69 -7.29
C GLN A 71 -0.67 12.25 -8.47
N SER A 72 -1.29 12.31 -9.65
CA SER A 72 -0.64 12.83 -10.86
C SER A 72 -0.15 14.26 -10.70
N LEU A 73 -0.85 15.08 -9.89
CA LEU A 73 -0.47 16.47 -9.62
C LEU A 73 0.70 16.58 -8.64
N ILE A 74 0.90 15.58 -7.79
CA ILE A 74 1.85 15.60 -6.67
C ILE A 74 3.16 14.90 -7.04
N ILE A 75 3.10 13.79 -7.80
CA ILE A 75 4.25 12.89 -8.02
C ILE A 75 5.45 13.57 -8.68
N ASP A 76 5.20 14.55 -9.55
CA ASP A 76 6.25 15.31 -10.24
C ASP A 76 6.78 16.50 -9.43
N ARG A 77 6.10 16.88 -8.34
CA ARG A 77 6.40 18.09 -7.55
C ARG A 77 7.14 17.80 -6.24
N ILE A 78 7.05 16.57 -5.74
CA ILE A 78 7.66 16.17 -4.47
C ILE A 78 8.86 15.27 -4.73
N GLU A 79 9.95 15.52 -4.02
CA GLU A 79 11.12 14.63 -3.99
C GLU A 79 10.71 13.19 -3.66
N ARG A 80 11.12 12.22 -4.49
CA ARG A 80 10.64 10.82 -4.45
C ARG A 80 10.78 10.15 -3.09
N LEU A 81 11.89 10.36 -2.40
CA LEU A 81 12.13 9.80 -1.06
C LEU A 81 11.15 10.40 -0.04
N ARG A 82 10.93 11.71 -0.11
CA ARG A 82 9.98 12.43 0.75
C ARG A 82 8.54 12.01 0.48
N LEU A 83 8.19 11.81 -0.78
CA LEU A 83 6.88 11.29 -1.18
C LEU A 83 6.66 9.89 -0.58
N MET A 84 7.60 8.97 -0.77
CA MET A 84 7.49 7.61 -0.20
C MET A 84 7.36 7.64 1.33
N ARG A 85 8.15 8.50 1.99
CA ARG A 85 8.05 8.71 3.44
C ARG A 85 6.65 9.16 3.85
N TYR A 86 6.06 10.15 3.17
CA TYR A 86 4.70 10.60 3.47
C TYR A 86 3.65 9.51 3.26
N VAL A 87 3.78 8.74 2.18
CA VAL A 87 2.85 7.63 1.89
C VAL A 87 2.87 6.61 3.02
N VAL A 88 4.05 6.17 3.44
CA VAL A 88 4.19 5.20 4.53
C VAL A 88 3.61 5.76 5.83
N TYR A 89 3.88 7.03 6.16
CA TYR A 89 3.33 7.64 7.37
C TYR A 89 1.81 7.76 7.34
N VAL A 90 1.22 8.19 6.22
CA VAL A 90 -0.23 8.30 6.07
C VAL A 90 -0.85 6.92 6.21
N LEU A 91 -0.35 5.91 5.49
CA LEU A 91 -0.86 4.55 5.58
C LEU A 91 -0.75 3.99 7.00
N ALA A 92 0.41 4.12 7.65
CA ALA A 92 0.60 3.66 9.03
C ALA A 92 -0.38 4.35 9.99
N THR A 93 -0.61 5.65 9.82
CA THR A 93 -1.54 6.42 10.66
C THR A 93 -2.98 5.97 10.45
N VAL A 94 -3.41 5.77 9.20
CA VAL A 94 -4.78 5.32 8.90
C VAL A 94 -5.00 3.89 9.38
N HIS A 95 -4.04 2.98 9.16
CA HIS A 95 -4.10 1.61 9.69
C HIS A 95 -4.18 1.60 11.21
N PHE A 96 -3.40 2.44 11.89
CA PHE A 96 -3.46 2.57 13.34
C PHE A 96 -4.81 3.10 13.81
N GLY A 97 -5.38 4.10 13.12
CA GLY A 97 -6.72 4.60 13.41
C GLY A 97 -7.80 3.52 13.25
N LEU A 98 -7.76 2.74 12.16
CA LEU A 98 -8.66 1.61 11.96
C LEU A 98 -8.48 0.52 13.03
N LEU A 99 -7.24 0.22 13.40
CA LEU A 99 -6.94 -0.73 14.48
C LEU A 99 -7.58 -0.29 15.80
N LEU A 100 -7.52 1.00 16.13
CA LEU A 100 -8.19 1.53 17.32
C LEU A 100 -9.71 1.37 17.22
N LEU A 101 -10.32 1.65 16.06
CA LEU A 101 -11.76 1.45 15.87
C LEU A 101 -12.15 -0.02 16.11
N PHE A 102 -11.40 -0.97 15.55
CA PHE A 102 -11.62 -2.39 15.83
C PHE A 102 -11.44 -2.73 17.31
N SER A 103 -10.43 -2.16 17.97
CA SER A 103 -10.12 -2.43 19.38
C SER A 103 -11.19 -1.91 20.34
N PHE A 104 -11.87 -0.81 19.99
CA PHE A 104 -12.98 -0.24 20.78
C PHE A 104 -14.35 -0.86 20.44
N GLY A 105 -14.40 -1.94 19.67
CA GLY A 105 -15.65 -2.62 19.32
C GLY A 105 -16.45 -1.92 18.22
N ALA A 106 -15.87 -0.95 17.50
CA ALA A 106 -16.49 -0.33 16.33
C ALA A 106 -16.25 -1.13 15.04
N ALA A 107 -16.19 -2.46 15.16
CA ALA A 107 -16.10 -3.39 14.04
C ALA A 107 -17.48 -3.53 13.39
N ASN A 108 -17.81 -2.62 12.47
CA ASN A 108 -19.08 -2.63 11.74
C ASN A 108 -18.83 -2.58 10.23
N SER A 109 -19.90 -2.68 9.46
CA SER A 109 -19.86 -2.63 7.99
C SER A 109 -19.09 -1.41 7.45
N ALA A 110 -19.24 -0.23 8.05
CA ALA A 110 -18.53 0.97 7.63
C ALA A 110 -17.02 0.88 7.88
N THR A 111 -16.60 0.38 9.05
CA THR A 111 -15.17 0.20 9.37
C THR A 111 -14.51 -0.83 8.46
N TYR A 112 -15.20 -1.93 8.13
CA TYR A 112 -14.71 -2.91 7.15
C TYR A 112 -14.67 -2.32 5.73
N ALA A 113 -15.64 -1.52 5.33
CA ALA A 113 -15.63 -0.82 4.05
C ALA A 113 -14.47 0.17 3.93
N LEU A 114 -14.16 0.90 5.01
CA LEU A 114 -13.00 1.80 5.06
C LEU A 114 -11.68 1.04 4.97
N LEU A 115 -11.56 -0.10 5.66
CA LEU A 115 -10.38 -0.96 5.55
C LEU A 115 -10.24 -1.53 4.13
N TYR A 116 -11.36 -1.89 3.49
CA TYR A 116 -11.38 -2.34 2.10
C TYR A 116 -10.83 -1.26 1.16
N ILE A 117 -11.39 -0.05 1.21
CA ILE A 117 -10.96 1.09 0.39
C ILE A 117 -9.48 1.41 0.64
N LEU A 118 -9.04 1.41 1.91
CA LEU A 118 -7.64 1.65 2.25
C LEU A 118 -6.70 0.62 1.61
N ALA A 119 -7.06 -0.66 1.66
CA ALA A 119 -6.30 -1.72 1.02
C ALA A 119 -6.20 -1.49 -0.49
N ASP A 120 -7.31 -1.20 -1.16
CA ASP A 120 -7.29 -0.94 -2.60
C ASP A 120 -6.46 0.32 -2.94
N GLN A 121 -6.58 1.41 -2.18
CA GLN A 121 -5.71 2.58 -2.36
C GLN A 121 -4.22 2.24 -2.17
N GLN A 122 -3.90 1.38 -1.20
CA GLN A 122 -2.52 0.92 -0.96
C GLN A 122 -1.99 0.08 -2.12
N LEU A 123 -2.83 -0.77 -2.72
CA LEU A 123 -2.49 -1.59 -3.88
C LEU A 123 -2.10 -0.73 -5.09
N PHE A 124 -2.80 0.38 -5.33
CA PHE A 124 -2.51 1.23 -6.50
C PHE A 124 -1.43 2.28 -6.22
N PHE A 125 -1.48 2.95 -5.06
CA PHE A 125 -0.64 4.12 -4.83
C PHE A 125 0.80 3.77 -4.48
N VAL A 126 1.00 2.77 -3.61
CA VAL A 126 2.33 2.43 -3.09
C VAL A 126 3.25 1.91 -4.19
N PRO A 127 2.84 0.97 -5.06
CA PRO A 127 3.71 0.50 -6.13
C PRO A 127 4.18 1.64 -7.04
N VAL A 128 3.31 2.57 -7.40
CA VAL A 128 3.68 3.70 -8.27
C VAL A 128 4.79 4.54 -7.64
N VAL A 129 4.62 4.97 -6.38
CA VAL A 129 5.64 5.77 -5.68
C VAL A 129 6.92 4.96 -5.42
N PHE A 130 6.76 3.69 -5.05
CA PHE A 130 7.86 2.78 -4.78
C PHE A 130 8.73 2.55 -6.01
N TRP A 131 8.14 2.23 -7.16
CA TRP A 131 8.89 1.95 -8.38
C TRP A 131 9.59 3.19 -8.92
N VAL A 132 8.96 4.37 -8.78
CA VAL A 132 9.58 5.65 -9.10
C VAL A 132 10.80 5.91 -8.22
N LEU A 133 10.73 5.62 -6.92
CA LEU A 133 11.87 5.73 -6.00
C LEU A 133 12.96 4.70 -6.30
N ALA A 134 12.58 3.44 -6.51
CA ALA A 134 13.51 2.35 -6.79
C ALA A 134 14.29 2.61 -8.08
N ASN A 135 13.62 3.07 -9.14
CA ASN A 135 14.27 3.46 -10.38
C ASN A 135 15.26 4.62 -10.16
N ASP A 136 14.90 5.64 -9.39
CA ASP A 136 15.79 6.77 -9.09
C ASP A 136 17.07 6.32 -8.36
N LYS A 137 16.95 5.39 -7.40
CA LYS A 137 18.08 4.97 -6.56
C LYS A 137 18.92 3.84 -7.13
N MET A 138 18.34 2.98 -7.98
CA MET A 138 19.03 1.83 -8.58
C MET A 138 19.50 2.09 -10.02
N SER A 139 18.93 3.07 -10.74
CA SER A 139 19.33 3.39 -12.13
C SER A 139 20.54 4.32 -12.24
N VAL A 140 20.89 5.06 -11.18
CA VAL A 140 21.89 6.15 -11.21
C VAL A 140 23.25 5.72 -10.64
N ALA A 141 23.44 4.42 -10.40
CA ALA A 141 24.75 3.82 -10.12
C ALA A 141 25.27 3.04 -11.32
#